data_AF-A0A8B6MCV7-F1
#
_entry.id   AF-A0A8B6MCV7-F1
#
_cell.length_a   1.000
_cell.length_b   1.000
_cell.length_c   1.000
_cell.angle_alpha   90.00
_cell.angle_beta   90.00
_cell.angle_gamma   90.00
#
_symmetry.space_group_name_H-M   'P 1'
#
loop_
_entity.id
_entity.type
_entity.pdbx_description
1 polymer ?
#
loop_
_entity_poly.entity_id
_entity_poly.type
_entity_poly.pdbx_seq_one_letter_code
_entity_poly.pdbx_strand_id
1 'polypeptide(L)'
;MSPRRSAACSEPLQTYEGAPETRAGLELLALTFVRPGELSAAEWTEIDPDAAVWSIPGDKMKMKRPHRVPLAPRVVIVRKLQTITGNGKFLFPSVRSAARCMSENTISAALRRLGFGKDEMTGHGFRSAASSMLNESGLWNADAIERQLAHVDNDSVRRAYHRADYWDERVRMMAWRTDRCEELRRGGIVLAVPELCA
;
A
#
# COMPACT_ATOMS: atom_id res chain seq x y z
N MET A 1 12.25 19.90 -18.23
CA MET A 1 11.19 19.03 -17.67
C MET A 1 11.81 17.65 -17.43
N SER A 2 11.95 17.25 -16.17
CA SER A 2 12.67 16.03 -15.78
C SER A 2 11.85 14.76 -16.11
N PRO A 3 12.48 13.65 -16.54
CA PRO A 3 11.77 12.46 -16.98
C PRO A 3 10.98 11.83 -15.83
N ARG A 4 9.66 11.68 -16.07
CA ARG A 4 8.71 10.75 -15.47
C ARG A 4 9.25 9.94 -14.28
N ARG A 5 9.17 10.51 -13.08
CA ARG A 5 9.09 9.73 -11.84
C ARG A 5 7.72 9.08 -11.82
N SER A 6 7.58 7.88 -12.38
CA SER A 6 6.39 7.06 -12.13
C SER A 6 6.34 6.78 -10.64
N ALA A 7 5.55 7.57 -9.90
CA ALA A 7 5.28 7.43 -8.46
C ALA A 7 4.61 6.09 -8.06
N ALA A 8 4.63 5.11 -8.97
CA ALA A 8 3.91 3.86 -8.90
C ALA A 8 4.73 2.71 -8.27
N CYS A 9 6.06 2.83 -8.19
CA CYS A 9 6.95 1.73 -7.77
C CYS A 9 7.70 2.03 -6.46
N SER A 10 7.97 0.98 -5.68
CA SER A 10 8.70 1.03 -4.40
C SER A 10 10.18 1.42 -4.51
N GLU A 11 10.68 1.76 -5.70
CA GLU A 11 12.10 2.00 -5.96
C GLU A 11 12.68 3.21 -5.19
N PRO A 12 12.01 4.38 -5.12
CA PRO A 12 12.51 5.49 -4.31
C PRO A 12 12.57 5.15 -2.82
N LEU A 13 11.88 4.09 -2.37
CA LEU A 13 11.75 3.77 -0.95
C LEU A 13 12.95 2.97 -0.44
N GLN A 14 13.66 2.25 -1.31
CA GLN A 14 14.84 1.46 -0.91
C GLN A 14 16.08 2.33 -0.70
N THR A 15 16.14 3.50 -1.34
CA THR A 15 17.20 4.50 -1.12
C THR A 15 16.98 5.31 0.16
N TYR A 16 15.89 5.06 0.90
CA TYR A 16 15.65 5.73 2.18
C TYR A 16 16.65 5.25 3.23
N GLU A 17 17.65 6.07 3.56
CA GLU A 17 18.73 5.76 4.52
C GLU A 17 18.33 5.92 6.00
N GLY A 18 17.05 6.13 6.32
CA GLY A 18 16.59 6.25 7.71
C GLY A 18 16.32 4.90 8.38
N ALA A 19 15.55 4.95 9.48
CA ALA A 19 15.28 3.79 10.33
C ALA A 19 14.64 2.62 9.54
N PRO A 20 15.07 1.36 9.77
CA PRO A 20 14.63 0.20 8.99
C PRO A 20 13.11 -0.03 9.08
N GLU A 21 12.48 0.30 10.20
CA GLU A 21 11.04 0.24 10.40
C GLU A 21 10.32 1.27 9.52
N THR A 22 10.89 2.47 9.38
CA THR A 22 10.30 3.49 8.51
C THR A 22 10.43 3.09 7.04
N ARG A 23 11.56 2.49 6.64
CA ARG A 23 11.74 1.92 5.29
C ARG A 23 10.70 0.83 5.00
N ALA A 24 10.54 -0.14 5.92
CA ALA A 24 9.55 -1.19 5.80
C ALA A 24 8.13 -0.62 5.69
N GLY A 25 7.81 0.42 6.46
CA GLY A 25 6.52 1.11 6.41
C GLY A 25 6.24 1.77 5.07
N LEU A 26 7.24 2.42 4.48
CA LEU A 26 7.14 2.98 3.13
C LEU A 26 6.88 1.89 2.09
N GLU A 27 7.67 0.81 2.11
CA GLU A 27 7.50 -0.31 1.18
C GLU A 27 6.10 -0.93 1.30
N LEU A 28 5.62 -1.18 2.51
CA LEU A 28 4.27 -1.70 2.74
C LEU A 28 3.19 -0.75 2.24
N LEU A 29 3.31 0.57 2.40
CA LEU A 29 2.33 1.53 1.84
C LEU A 29 2.24 1.44 0.32
N ALA A 30 3.40 1.38 -0.35
CA ALA A 30 3.47 1.28 -1.81
C ALA A 30 3.00 -0.07 -2.35
N LEU A 31 2.99 -1.11 -1.53
CA LEU A 31 2.60 -2.46 -1.94
C LEU A 31 1.16 -2.79 -1.57
N THR A 32 0.64 -2.28 -0.46
CA THR A 32 -0.67 -2.69 0.10
C THR A 32 -1.77 -1.65 -0.09
N PHE A 33 -1.40 -0.39 -0.34
CA PHE A 33 -2.30 0.76 -0.45
C PHE A 33 -3.04 1.14 0.81
N VAL A 34 -2.71 0.59 1.97
CA VAL A 34 -3.29 1.06 3.24
C VAL A 34 -3.00 2.55 3.45
N ARG A 35 -3.79 3.21 4.29
CA ARG A 35 -3.56 4.61 4.63
C ARG A 35 -2.38 4.73 5.59
N PRO A 36 -1.63 5.85 5.60
CA PRO A 36 -0.54 6.07 6.54
C PRO A 36 -0.93 5.86 8.01
N GLY A 37 -2.14 6.29 8.42
CA GLY A 37 -2.65 6.05 9.78
C GLY A 37 -2.91 4.59 10.11
N GLU A 38 -3.48 3.84 9.16
CA GLU A 38 -3.71 2.40 9.28
C GLU A 38 -2.36 1.67 9.42
N LEU A 39 -1.36 2.03 8.62
CA LEU A 39 0.00 1.53 8.72
C LEU A 39 0.65 1.87 10.07
N SER A 40 0.66 3.13 10.44
CA SER A 40 1.25 3.60 11.69
C SER A 40 0.71 2.82 12.89
N ALA A 41 -0.60 2.60 12.96
CA ALA A 41 -1.28 1.95 14.07
C ALA A 41 -1.37 0.41 13.97
N ALA A 42 -0.69 -0.19 12.99
CA ALA A 42 -0.70 -1.64 12.76
C ALA A 42 -0.15 -2.42 13.96
N GLU A 43 -0.86 -3.46 14.38
CA GLU A 43 -0.50 -4.31 15.50
C GLU A 43 -0.10 -5.72 15.05
N TRP A 44 0.82 -6.37 15.76
CA TRP A 44 1.28 -7.71 15.40
C TRP A 44 0.16 -8.75 15.41
N THR A 45 -0.86 -8.56 16.25
CA THR A 45 -2.06 -9.40 16.31
C THR A 45 -2.94 -9.30 15.06
N GLU A 46 -2.74 -8.31 14.20
CA GLU A 46 -3.49 -8.13 12.95
C GLU A 46 -2.84 -8.87 11.77
N ILE A 47 -1.62 -9.36 11.96
CA ILE A 47 -0.80 -9.92 10.90
C ILE A 47 -0.74 -11.44 11.04
N ASP A 48 -1.15 -12.13 9.99
CA ASP A 48 -0.90 -13.54 9.80
C ASP A 48 0.17 -13.69 8.70
N PRO A 49 1.45 -13.89 9.07
CA PRO A 49 2.54 -14.01 8.12
C PRO A 49 2.56 -15.38 7.40
N ASP A 50 1.82 -16.38 7.89
CA ASP A 50 1.75 -17.71 7.27
C ASP A 50 0.65 -17.72 6.20
N ALA A 51 -0.51 -17.11 6.49
CA ALA A 51 -1.53 -16.85 5.49
C ALA A 51 -1.20 -15.67 4.56
N ALA A 52 -0.14 -14.90 4.87
CA ALA A 52 0.22 -13.64 4.21
C ALA A 52 -0.96 -12.65 4.15
N VAL A 53 -1.63 -12.44 5.29
CA VAL A 53 -2.78 -11.55 5.43
C VAL A 53 -2.57 -10.53 6.54
N TRP A 54 -3.00 -9.30 6.29
CA TRP A 54 -3.19 -8.30 7.32
C TRP A 54 -4.69 -8.00 7.48
N SER A 55 -5.24 -8.27 8.66
CA SER A 55 -6.64 -8.08 9.00
C SER A 55 -6.82 -6.85 9.86
N ILE A 56 -7.17 -5.72 9.24
CA ILE A 56 -7.38 -4.44 9.92
C ILE A 56 -8.80 -4.40 10.51
N PRO A 57 -8.93 -4.25 11.84
CA PRO A 57 -10.22 -4.12 12.52
C PRO A 57 -11.02 -2.90 12.06
N GLY A 58 -12.36 -3.00 12.08
CA GLY A 58 -13.24 -1.94 11.57
C GLY A 58 -13.13 -0.63 12.35
N ASP A 59 -12.89 -0.66 13.65
CA ASP A 59 -12.69 0.52 14.51
C ASP A 59 -11.46 1.34 14.13
N LYS A 60 -10.44 0.72 13.52
CA LYS A 60 -9.27 1.40 12.94
C LYS A 60 -9.48 1.93 11.52
N MET A 61 -10.57 1.54 10.87
CA MET A 61 -10.86 1.90 9.48
C MET A 61 -11.72 3.15 9.38
N LYS A 62 -11.38 4.05 8.44
CA LYS A 62 -12.16 5.28 8.15
C LYS A 62 -13.65 5.01 7.92
N MET A 63 -13.97 3.88 7.28
CA MET A 63 -15.34 3.51 6.92
C MET A 63 -15.99 2.53 7.90
N LYS A 64 -15.37 2.28 9.06
CA LYS A 64 -15.89 1.38 10.12
C LYS A 64 -16.22 -0.05 9.66
N ARG A 65 -15.53 -0.54 8.62
CA ARG A 65 -15.69 -1.91 8.09
C ARG A 65 -14.34 -2.62 8.14
N PRO A 66 -14.27 -3.87 8.65
CA PRO A 66 -13.03 -4.64 8.63
C PRO A 66 -12.44 -4.76 7.22
N HIS A 67 -11.12 -4.72 7.15
CA HIS A 67 -10.40 -4.77 5.89
C HIS A 67 -9.28 -5.80 5.95
N ARG A 68 -9.42 -6.85 5.14
CA ARG A 68 -8.37 -7.85 4.93
C ARG A 68 -7.52 -7.41 3.75
N VAL A 69 -6.22 -7.39 3.92
CA VAL A 69 -5.23 -6.92 2.95
C VAL A 69 -4.28 -8.09 2.65
N PRO A 70 -4.14 -8.51 1.38
CA PRO A 70 -3.14 -9.51 1.02
C PRO A 70 -1.73 -8.90 1.12
N LEU A 71 -0.81 -9.62 1.76
CA LEU A 71 0.60 -9.25 1.89
C LEU A 71 1.48 -9.98 0.87
N ALA A 72 0.97 -11.00 0.19
CA ALA A 72 1.69 -11.73 -0.84
C ALA A 72 1.96 -10.84 -2.08
N PRO A 73 3.16 -10.91 -2.68
CA PRO A 73 4.27 -11.82 -2.39
C PRO A 73 5.31 -11.28 -1.38
N ARG A 74 5.03 -10.18 -0.68
CA ARG A 74 6.02 -9.39 0.08
C ARG A 74 5.97 -9.57 1.59
N VAL A 75 5.45 -10.70 2.05
CA VAL A 75 5.45 -11.08 3.48
C VAL A 75 6.86 -11.10 4.11
N VAL A 76 7.90 -11.23 3.28
CA VAL A 76 9.31 -11.10 3.71
C VAL A 76 9.61 -9.77 4.40
N ILE A 77 8.96 -8.65 4.01
CA ILE A 77 9.15 -7.35 4.66
C ILE A 77 8.63 -7.41 6.10
N VAL A 78 7.45 -7.99 6.28
CA VAL A 78 6.84 -8.21 7.59
C VAL A 78 7.72 -9.13 8.45
N ARG A 79 8.21 -10.24 7.91
CA ARG A 79 9.09 -11.15 8.66
C ARG A 79 10.40 -10.48 9.09
N LYS A 80 11.01 -9.65 8.23
CA LYS A 80 12.17 -8.83 8.60
C LYS A 80 11.85 -7.80 9.68
N LEU A 81 10.68 -7.17 9.61
CA LEU A 81 10.23 -6.23 10.64
C LEU A 81 10.02 -6.95 11.98
N GLN A 82 9.52 -8.19 11.95
CA GLN A 82 9.27 -9.01 13.14
C GLN A 82 10.55 -9.29 13.94
N THR A 83 11.71 -9.42 13.28
CA THR A 83 12.99 -9.57 13.99
C THR A 83 13.45 -8.30 14.72
N ILE A 84 12.85 -7.15 14.41
CA ILE A 84 13.20 -5.84 14.98
C ILE A 84 12.18 -5.42 16.04
N THR A 85 10.88 -5.51 15.73
CA THR A 85 9.79 -4.98 16.58
C THR A 85 8.82 -6.05 17.09
N GLY A 86 9.03 -7.32 16.76
CA GLY A 86 8.09 -8.43 17.02
C GLY A 86 7.81 -8.73 18.49
N ASN A 87 8.65 -8.25 19.42
CA ASN A 87 8.43 -8.39 20.86
C ASN A 87 7.45 -7.33 21.43
N GLY A 88 7.07 -6.35 20.62
CA GLY A 88 6.17 -5.27 21.00
C GLY A 88 4.73 -5.48 20.53
N LYS A 89 3.87 -4.51 20.84
CA LYS A 89 2.48 -4.47 20.37
C LYS A 89 2.36 -4.07 18.90
N PHE A 90 3.08 -3.02 18.51
CA PHE A 90 2.97 -2.38 17.20
C PHE A 90 4.04 -2.89 16.23
N LEU A 91 3.68 -3.01 14.95
CA LEU A 91 4.66 -3.21 13.87
C LEU A 91 5.64 -2.04 13.82
N PHE A 92 5.11 -0.82 13.97
CA PHE A 92 5.85 0.43 13.92
C PHE A 92 5.72 1.15 15.28
N PRO A 93 6.54 0.80 16.28
CA PRO A 93 6.53 1.49 17.56
C PRO A 93 7.08 2.92 17.45
N SER A 94 6.69 3.79 18.38
CA SER A 94 7.30 5.10 18.53
C SER A 94 8.73 4.96 19.04
N VAL A 95 9.65 5.71 18.43
CA VAL A 95 11.05 5.81 18.91
C VAL A 95 11.12 6.26 20.38
N ARG A 96 10.11 7.01 20.87
CA ARG A 96 10.07 7.50 22.25
C ARG A 96 9.47 6.51 23.24
N SER A 97 8.68 5.53 22.78
CA SER A 97 8.00 4.57 23.65
C SER A 97 7.39 3.43 22.85
N ALA A 98 7.74 2.19 23.18
CA ALA A 98 7.15 1.00 22.59
C ALA A 98 5.64 0.82 22.91
N ALA A 99 5.11 1.57 23.88
CA ALA A 99 3.68 1.57 24.23
C ALA A 99 2.82 2.41 23.27
N ARG A 100 3.43 3.16 22.35
CA ARG A 100 2.73 3.98 21.34
C ARG A 100 3.19 3.59 19.94
N CYS A 101 2.32 3.77 18.96
CA CYS A 101 2.68 3.64 17.56
C CYS A 101 3.51 4.82 17.04
N MET A 102 4.15 4.60 15.89
CA MET A 102 4.82 5.62 15.09
C MET A 102 3.80 6.67 14.62
N SER A 103 4.16 7.95 14.70
CA SER A 103 3.31 9.02 14.17
C SER A 103 3.23 8.97 12.64
N GLU A 104 2.05 9.24 12.08
CA GLU A 104 1.85 9.42 10.63
C GLU A 104 2.80 10.48 10.02
N ASN A 105 3.22 11.46 10.83
CA ASN A 105 4.17 12.49 10.42
C ASN A 105 5.55 11.91 10.09
N THR A 106 5.94 10.79 10.69
CA THR A 106 7.21 10.11 10.40
C THR A 106 7.23 9.60 8.97
N ILE A 107 6.18 8.87 8.55
CA ILE A 107 6.02 8.40 7.17
C ILE A 107 5.98 9.58 6.20
N SER A 108 5.18 10.61 6.52
CA SER A 108 5.06 11.80 5.68
C SER A 108 6.39 12.55 5.53
N ALA A 109 7.19 12.63 6.59
CA ALA A 109 8.52 13.22 6.55
C ALA A 109 9.49 12.36 5.73
N ALA A 110 9.40 11.04 5.83
CA ALA A 110 10.24 10.13 5.06
C ALA A 110 9.96 10.24 3.56
N LEU A 111 8.69 10.30 3.15
CA LEU A 111 8.30 10.55 1.75
C LEU A 111 8.84 11.90 1.24
N ARG A 112 8.74 12.96 2.04
CA ARG A 112 9.33 14.26 1.70
C ARG A 112 10.84 14.20 1.49
N ARG A 113 11.57 13.43 2.31
CA ARG A 113 13.03 13.23 2.15
C ARG A 113 13.39 12.51 0.86
N LEU A 114 12.52 11.64 0.38
CA LEU A 114 12.66 10.96 -0.92
C LEU A 114 12.26 11.86 -2.11
N GLY A 115 11.87 13.11 -1.83
CA GLY A 115 11.52 14.09 -2.85
C GLY A 115 10.08 14.03 -3.32
N PHE A 116 9.19 13.34 -2.60
CA PHE A 116 7.75 13.41 -2.85
C PHE A 116 7.19 14.73 -2.29
N GLY A 117 6.61 15.55 -3.17
CA GLY A 117 5.98 16.81 -2.79
C GLY A 117 4.78 16.62 -1.86
N LYS A 118 4.39 17.68 -1.12
CA LYS A 118 3.16 17.65 -0.30
C LYS A 118 1.92 17.30 -1.13
N ASP A 119 1.86 17.82 -2.36
CA ASP A 119 0.74 17.62 -3.27
C ASP A 119 0.81 16.29 -4.04
N GLU A 120 2.00 15.71 -4.19
CA GLU A 120 2.15 14.36 -4.78
C GLU A 120 1.62 13.28 -3.83
N MET A 121 1.74 13.47 -2.51
CA MET A 121 1.12 12.59 -1.51
C MET A 121 -0.40 12.73 -1.40
N THR A 122 -0.98 13.87 -1.81
CA THR A 122 -2.43 14.14 -1.68
C THR A 122 -3.21 14.02 -3.00
N GLY A 123 -2.59 14.32 -4.15
CA GLY A 123 -3.21 14.22 -5.48
C GLY A 123 -2.88 12.95 -6.27
N HIS A 124 -1.63 12.47 -6.18
CA HIS A 124 -1.10 11.32 -6.92
C HIS A 124 -0.41 10.28 -6.01
N GLY A 125 -0.89 10.12 -4.77
CA GLY A 125 -0.30 9.18 -3.83
C GLY A 125 -0.32 7.74 -4.35
N PHE A 126 0.38 6.82 -3.67
CA PHE A 126 0.45 5.40 -4.06
C PHE A 126 -0.91 4.79 -4.37
N ARG A 127 -1.95 5.21 -3.63
CA ARG A 127 -3.34 4.77 -3.80
C ARG A 127 -3.97 5.23 -5.12
N SER A 128 -3.79 6.50 -5.51
CA SER A 128 -4.31 7.03 -6.77
C SER A 128 -3.57 6.42 -7.96
N ALA A 129 -2.23 6.38 -7.91
CA ALA A 129 -1.41 5.73 -8.92
C ALA A 129 -1.74 4.23 -9.05
N ALA A 130 -2.02 3.57 -7.93
CA ALA A 130 -2.48 2.19 -7.91
C ALA A 130 -3.82 2.01 -8.60
N SER A 131 -4.80 2.83 -8.25
CA SER A 131 -6.13 2.77 -8.86
C SER A 131 -6.05 2.97 -10.37
N SER A 132 -5.35 4.01 -10.84
CA SER A 132 -5.19 4.29 -12.28
C SER A 132 -4.56 3.10 -13.00
N MET A 133 -3.40 2.61 -12.54
CA MET A 133 -2.70 1.51 -13.21
C MET A 133 -3.51 0.21 -13.23
N LEU A 134 -4.20 -0.11 -12.14
CA LEU A 134 -5.02 -1.32 -12.07
C LEU A 134 -6.24 -1.23 -13.00
N ASN A 135 -6.92 -0.08 -13.04
CA ASN A 135 -8.05 0.14 -13.95
C ASN A 135 -7.61 0.18 -15.42
N GLU A 136 -6.54 0.91 -15.74
CA GLU A 136 -6.00 1.04 -17.10
C GLU A 136 -5.48 -0.30 -17.66
N SER A 137 -5.09 -1.24 -16.80
CA SER A 137 -4.70 -2.58 -17.24
C SER A 137 -5.83 -3.35 -17.92
N GLY A 138 -7.09 -3.06 -17.58
CA GLY A 138 -8.26 -3.80 -18.05
C GLY A 138 -8.32 -5.26 -17.56
N LEU A 139 -7.45 -5.68 -16.64
CA LEU A 139 -7.31 -7.08 -16.20
C LEU A 139 -8.17 -7.45 -14.99
N TRP A 140 -8.65 -6.46 -14.24
CA TRP A 140 -9.24 -6.67 -12.92
C TRP A 140 -10.63 -6.05 -12.82
N ASN A 141 -11.48 -6.68 -12.01
CA ASN A 141 -12.76 -6.12 -11.64
C ASN A 141 -12.58 -4.81 -10.86
N ALA A 142 -13.22 -3.74 -11.31
CA ALA A 142 -13.19 -2.43 -10.64
C ALA A 142 -13.59 -2.52 -9.16
N ASP A 143 -14.55 -3.40 -8.83
CA ASP A 143 -15.00 -3.57 -7.45
C ASP A 143 -13.95 -4.26 -6.57
N ALA A 144 -13.12 -5.13 -7.14
CA ALA A 144 -11.97 -5.72 -6.45
C ALA A 144 -10.89 -4.67 -6.16
N ILE A 145 -10.66 -3.73 -7.10
CA ILE A 145 -9.74 -2.59 -6.93
C ILE A 145 -10.24 -1.67 -5.82
N GLU A 146 -11.51 -1.25 -5.87
CA GLU A 146 -12.11 -0.38 -4.86
C GLU A 146 -12.15 -1.06 -3.48
N ARG A 147 -12.39 -2.39 -3.45
CA ARG A 147 -12.32 -3.18 -2.22
C ARG A 147 -10.90 -3.22 -1.65
N GLN A 148 -9.86 -3.35 -2.47
CA GLN A 148 -8.46 -3.28 -2.03
C GLN A 148 -8.09 -1.91 -1.47
N LEU A 149 -8.66 -0.83 -2.03
CA LEU A 149 -8.46 0.52 -1.53
C LEU A 149 -9.32 0.80 -0.28
N ALA A 150 -10.16 -0.13 0.17
CA ALA A 150 -11.15 0.13 1.22
C ALA A 150 -11.98 1.40 0.93
N HIS A 151 -12.33 1.59 -0.34
CA HIS A 151 -13.34 2.54 -0.75
C HIS A 151 -14.73 1.94 -0.52
N VAL A 152 -15.71 2.80 -0.32
CA VAL A 152 -17.11 2.40 -0.21
C VAL A 152 -17.83 3.05 -1.37
N ASP A 153 -18.54 2.23 -2.13
CA ASP A 153 -19.36 2.72 -3.22
C ASP A 153 -20.43 3.67 -2.68
N ASN A 154 -20.58 4.85 -3.29
CA ASN A 154 -21.59 5.82 -2.89
C ASN A 154 -22.99 5.40 -3.35
N ASP A 155 -23.10 4.49 -4.31
CA ASP A 155 -24.36 3.93 -4.76
C ASP A 155 -24.91 2.90 -3.76
N SER A 156 -26.02 3.24 -3.12
CA SER A 156 -26.71 2.37 -2.17
C SER A 156 -27.17 1.03 -2.76
N VAL A 157 -27.48 0.99 -4.05
CA VAL A 157 -27.89 -0.24 -4.75
C VAL A 157 -26.69 -1.15 -4.90
N ARG A 158 -25.57 -0.66 -5.44
CA ARG A 158 -24.32 -1.44 -5.58
C ARG A 158 -23.80 -1.94 -4.23
N ARG A 159 -23.87 -1.11 -3.17
CA ARG A 159 -23.49 -1.54 -1.80
C ARG A 159 -24.27 -2.75 -1.28
N ALA A 160 -25.56 -2.87 -1.61
CA ALA A 160 -26.39 -3.98 -1.14
C ALA A 160 -26.01 -5.32 -1.78
N TYR A 161 -25.52 -5.27 -3.04
CA TYR A 161 -25.03 -6.43 -3.79
C TYR A 161 -23.54 -6.73 -3.56
N HIS A 162 -22.71 -5.71 -3.27
CA HIS A 162 -21.25 -5.84 -3.07
C HIS A 162 -20.86 -6.29 -1.67
N ARG A 163 -21.24 -7.52 -1.32
CA ARG A 163 -20.75 -8.22 -0.13
C ARG A 163 -19.54 -9.11 -0.38
N ALA A 164 -19.13 -9.29 -1.64
CA ALA A 164 -17.99 -10.12 -2.00
C ALA A 164 -16.66 -9.44 -1.60
N ASP A 165 -15.74 -10.21 -1.02
CA ASP A 165 -14.39 -9.72 -0.65
C ASP A 165 -13.43 -9.72 -1.86
N TYR A 166 -13.82 -10.37 -2.96
CA TYR A 166 -13.01 -10.60 -4.17
C TYR A 166 -11.61 -11.14 -3.84
N TRP A 167 -11.51 -11.97 -2.81
CA TRP A 167 -10.23 -12.30 -2.18
C TRP A 167 -9.21 -12.89 -3.15
N ASP A 168 -9.59 -13.94 -3.89
CA ASP A 168 -8.69 -14.63 -4.83
C ASP A 168 -8.25 -13.73 -5.98
N GLU A 169 -9.15 -12.85 -6.44
CA GLU A 169 -8.82 -11.85 -7.46
C GLU A 169 -7.87 -10.79 -6.91
N ARG A 170 -8.11 -10.28 -5.71
CA ARG A 170 -7.24 -9.31 -5.05
C ARG A 170 -5.85 -9.89 -4.77
N VAL A 171 -5.73 -11.15 -4.36
CA VAL A 171 -4.42 -11.81 -4.20
C VAL A 171 -3.65 -11.81 -5.52
N ARG A 172 -4.28 -12.25 -6.62
CA ARG A 172 -3.66 -12.24 -7.96
C ARG A 172 -3.32 -10.83 -8.45
N MET A 173 -4.22 -9.88 -8.22
CA MET A 173 -4.06 -8.47 -8.58
C MET A 173 -2.85 -7.84 -7.88
N MET A 174 -2.69 -8.12 -6.59
CA MET A 174 -1.62 -7.56 -5.77
C MET A 174 -0.26 -8.20 -6.08
N ALA A 175 -0.26 -9.50 -6.45
CA ALA A 175 0.91 -10.17 -6.99
C ALA A 175 1.33 -9.57 -8.33
N TRP A 176 0.41 -9.50 -9.31
CA TRP A 176 0.67 -8.91 -10.63
C TRP A 176 1.22 -7.49 -10.52
N ARG A 177 0.63 -6.69 -9.63
CA ARG A 177 1.07 -5.31 -9.43
C ARG A 177 2.47 -5.23 -8.84
N THR A 178 2.80 -6.12 -7.92
CA THR A 178 4.16 -6.21 -7.36
C THR A 178 5.18 -6.56 -8.44
N ASP A 179 4.85 -7.52 -9.32
CA ASP A 179 5.70 -7.94 -10.44
C ASP A 179 5.88 -6.80 -11.44
N ARG A 180 4.79 -6.09 -11.79
CA ARG A 180 4.84 -4.91 -12.67
C ARG A 180 5.75 -3.82 -12.10
N CYS A 181 5.72 -3.60 -10.78
CA CYS A 181 6.62 -2.65 -10.15
C CYS A 181 8.10 -3.10 -10.24
N GLU A 182 8.38 -4.40 -10.12
CA GLU A 182 9.74 -4.93 -10.32
C GLU A 182 10.22 -4.81 -11.77
N GLU A 183 9.36 -5.07 -12.74
CA GLU A 183 9.67 -4.94 -14.18
C GLU A 183 10.03 -3.50 -14.53
N LEU A 184 9.21 -2.54 -14.11
CA LEU A 184 9.47 -1.11 -14.32
C LEU A 184 10.82 -0.70 -13.73
N ARG A 185 11.18 -1.27 -12.57
CA ARG A 185 12.49 -1.09 -11.93
C ARG A 185 13.64 -1.71 -12.74
N ARG A 186 13.49 -2.95 -13.21
CA ARG A 186 14.55 -3.66 -13.94
C ARG A 186 14.79 -3.12 -15.34
N GLY A 187 13.75 -2.58 -15.99
CA GLY A 187 13.77 -2.30 -17.42
C GLY A 187 14.04 -0.86 -17.84
N GLY A 188 13.79 0.17 -17.00
CA GLY A 188 13.76 1.56 -17.50
C GLY A 188 12.79 1.76 -18.69
N ILE A 189 11.85 0.84 -18.89
CA ILE A 189 10.95 0.83 -20.04
C ILE A 189 9.79 1.77 -19.75
N VAL A 190 9.84 2.91 -20.46
CA VAL A 190 8.70 3.77 -20.75
C VAL A 190 7.61 2.90 -21.36
N LEU A 191 6.46 2.78 -20.67
CA LEU A 191 5.23 2.38 -21.33
C LEU A 191 5.00 3.34 -22.50
N ALA A 192 5.18 2.85 -23.73
CA ALA A 192 4.60 3.49 -24.89
C ALA A 192 3.09 3.54 -24.65
N VAL A 193 2.60 4.73 -24.36
CA VAL A 193 1.17 5.04 -24.50
C VAL A 193 0.92 4.90 -26.00
N PRO A 194 -0.07 4.11 -26.47
CA PRO A 194 -0.45 4.13 -27.87
C PRO A 194 -0.78 5.59 -28.23
N GLU A 195 -0.12 6.13 -29.25
CA GLU A 195 -0.56 7.39 -29.84
C GLU A 195 -2.03 7.22 -30.22
N LEU A 196 -2.91 7.92 -29.51
CA LEU A 196 -4.24 8.16 -30.01
C LEU A 196 -4.05 9.06 -31.23
N CYS A 197 -4.20 8.47 -32.41
CA CYS A 197 -4.29 9.18 -33.68
C CYS A 197 -5.29 10.33 -33.55
N ALA A 198 -4.85 11.53 -33.92
CA ALA A 198 -5.73 12.61 -34.33
C ALA A 198 -6.29 12.34 -35.73
#